data_AF-A0A1F6TZ45-F1
#
_entry.id   AF-A0A1F6TZ45-F1
#
_cell.length_a   1.000
_cell.length_b   1.000
_cell.length_c   1.000
_cell.angle_alpha   90.00
_cell.angle_beta   90.00
_cell.angle_gamma   90.00
#
_symmetry.space_group_name_H-M   'P 1'
#
loop_
_entity.id
_entity.type
_entity.pdbx_description
1 polymer ?
#
loop_
_entity_poly.entity_id
_entity_poly.type
_entity_poly.pdbx_seq_one_letter_code
_entity_poly.pdbx_strand_id
1 'polypeptide(L)'
;MNIHGHEVYPGKPCPYSTGHNCSIYENRPEYPCRKFVCGWLEKNSPLPEEYRPDKIGVIFVIATWRGIPIYALTPAGRDPGDDILGWTREWSTRMQRPFLYQSGGEWYAFGPPEFQKEMLEKIARGEKLW
;
A
#
# COMPACT_ATOMS: atom_id res chain seq x y z
N MET A 1 5.98 -6.39 12.98
CA MET A 1 5.43 -5.43 13.96
C MET A 1 4.62 -6.25 14.93
N ASN A 2 4.69 -5.98 16.23
CA ASN A 2 3.99 -6.78 17.22
C ASN A 2 2.66 -6.14 17.65
N ILE A 3 1.57 -6.90 17.62
CA ILE A 3 0.27 -6.51 18.18
C ILE A 3 -0.14 -7.56 19.20
N HIS A 4 -0.10 -7.20 20.48
CA HIS A 4 -0.48 -8.08 21.60
C HIS A 4 0.17 -9.47 21.52
N GLY A 5 1.45 -9.54 21.15
CA GLY A 5 2.22 -10.77 21.05
C GLY A 5 2.24 -11.44 19.68
N HIS A 6 1.43 -10.99 18.71
CA HIS A 6 1.47 -11.51 17.34
C HIS A 6 2.22 -10.62 16.37
N GLU A 7 3.11 -11.22 15.58
CA GLU A 7 3.75 -10.53 14.47
C GLU A 7 2.77 -10.31 13.30
N VAL A 8 2.68 -9.06 12.88
CA VAL A 8 1.93 -8.61 11.70
C VAL A 8 2.87 -7.97 10.69
N TYR A 9 2.59 -8.24 9.41
CA TYR A 9 3.33 -7.72 8.27
C TYR A 9 2.43 -7.66 7.02
N PRO A 10 2.76 -6.78 6.05
CA PRO A 10 2.00 -6.65 4.81
C PRO A 10 1.81 -7.98 4.06
N GLY A 11 0.73 -8.09 3.30
CA GLY A 11 0.42 -9.28 2.49
C GLY A 11 -0.16 -10.46 3.27
N LYS A 12 -0.30 -10.37 4.60
CA LYS A 12 -0.99 -11.38 5.42
C LYS A 12 -2.21 -10.81 6.14
N PRO A 13 -3.33 -11.55 6.20
CA PRO A 13 -4.47 -11.17 7.03
C PRO A 13 -4.04 -10.94 8.49
N CYS A 14 -4.66 -9.95 9.13
CA CYS A 14 -4.45 -9.69 10.56
C CYS A 14 -4.84 -10.94 11.38
N PRO A 15 -4.02 -11.40 12.35
CA PRO A 15 -4.32 -12.57 13.17
C PRO A 15 -5.58 -12.41 14.04
N TYR A 16 -5.99 -11.16 14.30
CA TYR A 16 -7.22 -10.83 15.03
C TYR A 16 -8.45 -10.63 14.13
N SER A 17 -8.31 -10.83 12.81
CA SER A 17 -9.45 -10.78 11.90
C SER A 17 -10.26 -12.07 12.02
N THR A 18 -11.56 -11.94 12.26
CA THR A 18 -12.52 -13.05 12.21
C THR A 18 -13.24 -13.12 10.85
N GLY A 19 -12.65 -12.53 9.81
CA GLY A 19 -13.25 -12.36 8.48
C GLY A 19 -14.17 -11.14 8.36
N HIS A 20 -15.01 -10.89 9.36
CA HIS A 20 -15.94 -9.76 9.36
C HIS A 20 -15.80 -8.81 10.55
N ASN A 21 -15.04 -9.20 11.58
CA ASN A 21 -14.82 -8.40 12.78
C ASN A 21 -13.36 -8.48 13.24
N CYS A 22 -13.00 -7.62 14.19
CA CYS A 22 -11.73 -7.69 14.90
C CYS A 22 -11.98 -8.27 16.30
N SER A 23 -11.34 -9.38 16.65
CA SER A 23 -11.51 -10.02 17.97
C SER A 23 -11.00 -9.18 19.14
N ILE A 24 -10.21 -8.13 18.86
CA ILE A 24 -9.71 -7.17 19.84
C ILE A 24 -10.24 -5.75 19.57
N TYR A 25 -11.41 -5.59 18.94
CA TYR A 25 -11.88 -4.29 18.43
C TYR A 25 -11.76 -3.12 19.41
N GLU A 26 -12.21 -3.32 20.65
CA GLU A 26 -12.14 -2.33 21.74
C GLU A 26 -10.68 -2.05 22.18
N ASN A 27 -9.86 -3.10 22.20
CA ASN A 27 -8.47 -3.08 22.65
C ASN A 27 -7.45 -2.88 21.51
N ARG A 28 -7.90 -2.38 20.35
CA ARG A 28 -7.03 -2.07 19.22
C ARG A 28 -6.01 -0.99 19.62
N PRO A 29 -4.70 -1.21 19.40
CA PRO A 29 -3.70 -0.17 19.62
C PRO A 29 -3.92 1.03 18.70
N GLU A 30 -3.41 2.19 19.12
CA GLU A 30 -3.49 3.43 18.33
C GLU A 30 -2.89 3.25 16.93
N TYR A 31 -1.68 2.71 16.85
CA TYR A 31 -1.03 2.35 15.59
C TYR A 31 -0.82 0.84 15.48
N PRO A 32 -1.05 0.23 14.31
CA PRO A 32 -1.71 0.78 13.13
C PRO A 32 -3.24 0.66 13.21
N CYS A 33 -3.77 -0.10 14.17
CA CYS A 33 -5.15 -0.61 14.14
C CYS A 33 -6.26 0.46 14.14
N ARG A 34 -6.02 1.62 14.76
CA ARG A 34 -6.99 2.72 14.78
C ARG A 34 -6.66 3.81 13.76
N LYS A 35 -5.38 4.03 13.47
CA LYS A 35 -4.92 5.16 12.66
C LYS A 35 -4.60 4.84 11.20
N PHE A 36 -4.49 3.57 10.84
CA PHE A 36 -4.31 3.22 9.43
C PHE A 36 -5.56 3.62 8.63
N VAL A 37 -5.33 4.36 7.55
CA VAL A 37 -6.34 4.70 6.54
C VAL A 37 -5.78 4.23 5.20
N CYS A 38 -6.59 3.47 4.46
CA CYS A 38 -6.23 3.06 3.10
C CYS A 38 -6.21 4.30 2.20
N GLY A 39 -5.23 4.41 1.31
CA GLY A 39 -5.13 5.48 0.31
C GLY A 39 -6.39 5.65 -0.54
N TRP A 40 -7.15 4.58 -0.75
CA TRP A 40 -8.46 4.65 -1.42
C TRP A 40 -9.51 5.40 -0.59
N LEU A 41 -9.48 5.25 0.73
CA LEU A 41 -10.41 5.87 1.67
C LEU A 41 -9.97 7.28 2.10
N GLU A 42 -8.76 7.71 1.73
CA GLU A 42 -8.26 9.05 2.04
C GLU A 42 -9.20 10.14 1.50
N LYS A 43 -9.25 11.25 2.24
CA LYS A 43 -10.06 12.40 1.81
C LYS A 43 -9.52 12.92 0.48
N ASN A 44 -10.39 13.03 -0.52
CA ASN A 44 -10.02 13.40 -1.90
C ASN A 44 -9.05 12.40 -2.56
N SER A 45 -9.17 11.11 -2.22
CA SER A 45 -8.48 10.04 -2.92
C SER A 45 -8.65 10.19 -4.45
N PRO A 46 -7.56 10.11 -5.23
CA PRO A 46 -7.61 10.16 -6.69
C PRO A 46 -8.04 8.82 -7.30
N LEU A 47 -8.29 7.81 -6.47
CA LEU A 47 -8.52 6.43 -6.88
C LEU A 47 -10.00 6.21 -7.23
N PRO A 48 -10.30 5.65 -8.40
CA PRO A 48 -11.66 5.31 -8.82
C PRO A 48 -12.40 4.35 -7.87
N GLU A 49 -13.73 4.38 -7.93
CA GLU A 49 -14.62 3.52 -7.11
C GLU A 49 -14.50 2.04 -7.46
N GLU A 50 -14.12 1.70 -8.70
CA GLU A 50 -13.81 0.33 -9.12
C GLU A 50 -12.60 -0.26 -8.38
N TYR A 51 -11.68 0.58 -7.87
CA TYR A 51 -10.50 0.14 -7.12
C TYR A 51 -10.69 0.11 -5.61
N ARG A 52 -11.94 0.02 -5.17
CA ARG A 52 -12.24 -0.20 -3.76
C ARG A 52 -11.66 -1.54 -3.30
N PRO A 53 -10.93 -1.60 -2.16
CA PRO A 53 -10.17 -2.79 -1.78
C PRO A 53 -10.93 -4.12 -1.73
N ASP A 54 -12.20 -4.12 -1.31
CA ASP A 54 -13.05 -5.33 -1.31
C ASP A 54 -13.38 -5.86 -2.71
N LYS A 55 -13.32 -5.03 -3.75
CA LYS A 55 -13.55 -5.45 -5.15
C LYS A 55 -12.29 -6.03 -5.79
N ILE A 56 -11.14 -5.43 -5.48
CA ILE A 56 -9.87 -5.74 -6.15
C ILE A 56 -8.95 -6.65 -5.35
N GLY A 57 -9.14 -6.78 -4.04
CA GLY A 57 -8.31 -7.61 -3.15
C GLY A 57 -6.92 -7.04 -2.88
N VAL A 58 -6.77 -5.72 -3.04
CA VAL A 58 -5.52 -4.96 -2.89
C VAL A 58 -5.82 -3.69 -2.11
N ILE A 59 -4.90 -3.26 -1.24
CA ILE A 59 -4.98 -2.00 -0.50
C ILE A 59 -3.90 -1.03 -0.96
N PHE A 60 -4.19 0.26 -0.83
CA PHE A 60 -3.21 1.32 -1.04
C PHE A 60 -2.67 1.75 0.32
N VAL A 61 -1.40 1.47 0.58
CA VAL A 61 -0.70 1.98 1.76
C VAL A 61 -0.08 3.32 1.41
N ILE A 62 -0.31 4.33 2.25
CA ILE A 62 0.30 5.65 2.07
C ILE A 62 1.58 5.72 2.89
N ALA A 63 2.69 5.94 2.21
CA ALA A 63 3.96 6.34 2.80
C ALA A 63 4.29 7.78 2.37
N THR A 64 5.45 8.30 2.78
CA THR A 64 5.87 9.65 2.43
C THR A 64 7.31 9.68 1.94
N TRP A 65 7.53 10.39 0.83
CA TRP A 65 8.84 10.73 0.28
C TRP A 65 8.97 12.24 0.21
N ARG A 66 9.85 12.84 1.03
CA ARG A 66 10.07 14.30 1.08
C ARG A 66 8.76 15.10 1.27
N GLY A 67 7.85 14.58 2.10
CA GLY A 67 6.52 15.16 2.36
C GLY A 67 5.48 14.89 1.25
N ILE A 68 5.87 14.23 0.16
CA ILE A 68 4.97 13.83 -0.92
C ILE A 68 4.42 12.42 -0.63
N PRO A 69 3.09 12.20 -0.71
CA PRO A 69 2.51 10.88 -0.54
C PRO A 69 3.01 9.88 -1.59
N ILE A 70 3.43 8.71 -1.13
CA ILE A 70 3.67 7.52 -1.95
C ILE A 70 2.46 6.61 -1.82
N TYR A 71 1.87 6.24 -2.95
CA TYR A 71 0.83 5.23 -2.98
C TYR A 71 1.47 3.87 -3.23
N ALA A 72 1.45 2.96 -2.26
CA ALA A 72 2.00 1.62 -2.38
C ALA A 72 0.87 0.58 -2.51
N LEU A 73 0.79 -0.10 -3.65
CA LEU A 73 -0.17 -1.16 -3.87
C LEU A 73 0.29 -2.44 -3.17
N THR A 74 -0.52 -2.93 -2.23
CA THR A 74 -0.19 -4.05 -1.35
C THR A 74 -1.27 -5.13 -1.42
N PRO A 75 -0.91 -6.39 -1.73
CA PRO A 75 -1.86 -7.50 -1.72
C PRO A 75 -2.65 -7.60 -0.41
N ALA A 76 -3.96 -7.77 -0.53
CA ALA A 76 -4.90 -7.91 0.58
C ALA A 76 -5.92 -9.02 0.30
N GLY A 77 -5.41 -10.19 -0.08
CA GLY A 77 -6.20 -11.36 -0.43
C GLY A 77 -5.82 -11.96 -1.78
N ARG A 78 -5.34 -11.14 -2.72
CA ARG A 78 -4.74 -11.56 -3.99
C ARG A 78 -3.76 -10.51 -4.52
N ASP A 79 -2.95 -10.90 -5.49
CA ASP A 79 -2.04 -9.98 -6.19
C ASP A 79 -2.81 -8.97 -7.06
N PRO A 80 -2.23 -7.78 -7.31
CA PRO A 80 -2.84 -6.78 -8.18
C PRO A 80 -2.98 -7.29 -9.62
N GLY A 81 -4.14 -7.03 -10.23
CA GLY A 81 -4.39 -7.32 -11.64
C GLY A 81 -3.70 -6.34 -12.59
N ASP A 82 -3.54 -6.73 -13.86
CA ASP A 82 -2.90 -5.88 -14.87
C ASP A 82 -3.66 -4.56 -15.13
N ASP A 83 -4.98 -4.57 -14.93
CA ASP A 83 -5.86 -3.40 -15.09
C ASP A 83 -5.49 -2.27 -14.12
N ILE A 84 -5.38 -2.58 -12.83
CA ILE A 84 -5.01 -1.61 -11.81
C ILE A 84 -3.54 -1.22 -11.91
N LEU A 85 -2.66 -2.15 -12.28
CA LEU A 85 -1.24 -1.86 -12.50
C LEU A 85 -1.04 -0.88 -13.66
N GLY A 86 -1.76 -1.09 -14.77
CA GLY A 86 -1.76 -0.18 -15.91
C GLY A 86 -2.27 1.21 -15.53
N TRP A 87 -3.45 1.27 -14.92
CA TRP A 87 -4.05 2.53 -14.52
C TRP A 87 -3.18 3.32 -13.53
N THR A 88 -2.65 2.66 -12.50
CA THR A 88 -1.83 3.33 -11.47
C THR A 88 -0.52 3.85 -12.04
N ARG A 89 0.10 3.11 -12.98
CA ARG A 89 1.30 3.55 -13.71
C ARG A 89 1.02 4.80 -14.56
N GLU A 90 -0.06 4.78 -15.34
CA GLU A 90 -0.46 5.92 -16.16
C GLU A 90 -0.79 7.15 -15.31
N TRP A 91 -1.59 6.97 -14.25
CA TRP A 91 -1.94 8.01 -13.31
C TRP A 91 -0.71 8.61 -12.63
N SER A 92 0.19 7.77 -12.10
CA SER A 92 1.43 8.19 -11.43
C SER A 92 2.32 9.01 -12.37
N THR A 93 2.46 8.56 -13.62
CA THR A 93 3.26 9.24 -14.64
C THR A 93 2.64 10.58 -15.05
N ARG A 94 1.34 10.59 -15.34
CA ARG A 94 0.61 11.80 -15.77
C ARG A 94 0.55 12.87 -14.68
N MET A 95 0.33 12.45 -13.43
CA MET A 95 0.17 13.36 -12.28
C MET A 95 1.48 13.63 -11.54
N GLN A 96 2.59 13.02 -11.97
CA GLN A 96 3.89 13.09 -11.28
C GLN A 96 3.77 12.75 -9.79
N ARG A 97 3.04 11.68 -9.48
CA ARG A 97 2.80 11.19 -8.11
C ARG A 97 3.61 9.93 -7.83
N PRO A 98 4.38 9.86 -6.72
CA PRO A 98 5.08 8.66 -6.33
C PRO A 98 4.15 7.47 -6.15
N PHE A 99 4.48 6.36 -6.80
CA PHE A 99 3.72 5.12 -6.73
C PHE A 99 4.66 3.90 -6.70
N LEU A 100 4.30 2.90 -5.89
CA LEU A 100 5.05 1.66 -5.72
C LEU A 100 4.12 0.45 -5.83
N TYR A 101 4.64 -0.66 -6.38
CA TYR A 101 4.02 -1.98 -6.20
C TYR A 101 5.09 -3.07 -6.24
N GLN A 102 4.72 -4.25 -5.74
CA GLN A 102 5.54 -5.46 -5.86
C GLN A 102 4.86 -6.44 -6.83
N SER A 103 5.63 -7.05 -7.72
CA SER A 103 5.19 -8.15 -8.57
C SER A 103 6.32 -9.15 -8.75
N GLY A 104 6.05 -10.46 -8.62
CA GLY A 104 7.07 -11.50 -8.77
C GLY A 104 8.25 -11.39 -7.79
N GLY A 105 8.06 -10.73 -6.65
CA GLY A 105 9.13 -10.46 -5.67
C GLY A 105 9.94 -9.18 -5.95
N GLU A 106 9.76 -8.54 -7.10
CA GLU A 106 10.46 -7.33 -7.50
C GLU A 106 9.65 -6.07 -7.19
N TRP A 107 10.37 -5.00 -6.82
CA TRP A 107 9.78 -3.68 -6.60
C TRP A 107 9.78 -2.86 -7.88
N TYR A 108 8.66 -2.18 -8.11
CA TYR A 108 8.48 -1.25 -9.21
C TYR A 108 8.11 0.12 -8.64
N ALA A 109 8.72 1.18 -9.18
CA ALA A 109 8.54 2.55 -8.73
C ALA A 109 8.25 3.49 -9.91
N PHE A 110 7.23 4.33 -9.78
CA PHE A 110 6.80 5.30 -10.80
C PHE A 110 6.55 6.68 -10.19
N GLY A 111 6.58 7.72 -11.01
CA GLY A 111 6.33 9.09 -10.61
C GLY A 111 7.47 10.03 -11.03
N PRO A 112 7.80 11.05 -10.22
CA PRO A 112 8.88 11.99 -10.54
C PRO A 112 10.21 11.28 -10.86
N PRO A 113 11.01 11.75 -11.83
CA PRO A 113 12.30 11.14 -12.19
C PRO A 113 13.25 10.96 -11.00
N GLU A 114 13.27 11.91 -10.07
CA GLU A 114 14.12 11.88 -8.87
C GLU A 114 13.66 10.80 -7.90
N PHE A 115 12.35 10.62 -7.77
CA PHE A 115 11.77 9.54 -6.96
C PHE A 115 12.17 8.18 -7.53
N GLN A 116 11.99 7.99 -8.84
CA GLN A 116 12.32 6.73 -9.50
C GLN A 116 13.81 6.39 -9.36
N LYS A 117 14.70 7.38 -9.57
CA LYS A 117 16.14 7.20 -9.37
C LYS A 117 16.47 6.78 -7.93
N GLU A 118 15.90 7.46 -6.93
CA GLU A 118 16.15 7.14 -5.53
C GLU A 118 15.64 5.73 -5.16
N MET A 119 14.47 5.32 -5.69
CA MET A 119 13.94 3.98 -5.45
C MET A 119 14.80 2.91 -6.13
N LEU A 120 15.29 3.14 -7.35
CA LEU A 120 16.21 2.23 -8.03
C LEU A 120 17.51 2.03 -7.24
N GLU A 121 18.08 3.11 -6.69
CA GLU A 121 19.26 3.04 -5.83
C GLU A 121 18.98 2.23 -4.54
N LYS A 122 17.81 2.40 -3.93
CA LYS A 122 17.39 1.61 -2.76
C LYS A 122 17.23 0.13 -3.08
N ILE A 123 16.59 -0.20 -4.21
CA ILE A 123 16.45 -1.59 -4.69
C ILE A 123 17.83 -2.22 -4.89
N ALA A 124 18.76 -1.50 -5.51
CA ALA A 124 20.13 -1.99 -5.74
C ALA A 124 20.89 -2.27 -4.45
N ARG A 125 20.55 -1.58 -3.35
CA ARG A 125 21.09 -1.83 -2.00
C ARG A 125 20.34 -2.91 -1.22
N GLY A 126 19.28 -3.51 -1.79
CA GLY A 126 18.46 -4.52 -1.12
C GLY A 126 17.54 -3.95 -0.04
N GLU A 127 17.25 -2.65 -0.07
CA GLU A 127 16.37 -2.00 0.88
C GLU A 127 14.89 -2.20 0.52
N LYS A 128 14.03 -2.23 1.54
CA LYS A 128 12.58 -2.11 1.34
C LYS A 128 12.23 -0.67 0.98
N LEU A 129 11.24 -0.49 0.11
CA LEU A 129 10.86 0.84 -0.38
C LEU A 129 9.87 1.60 0.52
N TRP A 130 9.18 0.89 1.41
CA TRP A 130 8.33 1.44 2.46
C TRP A 130 8.18 0.46 3.62
#